data_AF-A0A7R7RQ82-F1
#
_entry.id   AF-A0A7R7RQ82-F1
#
_cell.length_a   1.000
_cell.length_b   1.000
_cell.length_c   1.000
_cell.angle_alpha   90.00
_cell.angle_beta   90.00
_cell.angle_gamma   90.00
#
_symmetry.space_group_name_H-M   'P 1'
#
loop_
_entity.id
_entity.type
_entity.pdbx_description
1 polymer ?
#
loop_
_entity_poly.entity_id
_entity_poly.type
_entity_poly.pdbx_seq_one_letter_code
_entity_poly.pdbx_strand_id
1 'polypeptide(L)'
;MSLVHNAWPAQRVHEEVGMTAQNDELAAPSAGSRFDSGVREAVPMPTDGPDWSATDDTSPRLGPDSLIWKFYGDNRTQLFGFQRTAGVENCIEQLAQGVLDHSVIFSDTLGRAKRTAPPLMNTVYSEDPREWGRKVRDFHKTIKGTISDGSRYHALNPELFYWAHASFVDQVIYNTDTFIRRLSRAEKEQIFNEGKIWYSLYGVSDRGQPQTYDDFVAYWDEMLDRFVPHKTVLYGTGYIRKGIPGPRWMPKPIWNVVSAPLNAYTRLVVVGTLPPQMREVCQLHWDAKKEKRFQRFAAVIRALNPLINRLPVKALYTPWAARAWARAGVDPRKLHNRAAAA
;
A
#
# COMPACT_ATOMS: atom_id res chain seq x y z
N MET A 1 -4.49 -28.48 -23.09
CA MET A 1 -3.04 -28.16 -23.23
C MET A 1 -2.79 -26.83 -22.53
N SER A 2 -2.30 -26.96 -21.30
CA SER A 2 -2.17 -25.93 -20.28
C SER A 2 -0.79 -25.28 -20.37
N LEU A 3 -0.70 -23.95 -20.37
CA LEU A 3 0.53 -23.17 -20.14
C LEU A 3 0.12 -21.69 -19.94
N VAL A 4 0.01 -21.22 -18.69
CA VAL A 4 0.54 -19.93 -18.17
C VAL A 4 0.35 -19.95 -16.63
N HIS A 5 1.42 -20.27 -15.91
CA HIS A 5 1.61 -19.96 -14.50
C HIS A 5 2.94 -19.19 -14.37
N ASN A 6 3.00 -18.28 -13.39
CA ASN A 6 4.19 -17.63 -12.80
C ASN A 6 4.34 -16.12 -13.04
N ALA A 7 3.95 -15.37 -12.01
CA ALA A 7 4.61 -14.13 -11.59
C ALA A 7 4.64 -14.03 -10.05
N TRP A 8 5.09 -15.09 -9.38
CA TRP A 8 5.69 -15.13 -8.03
C TRP A 8 6.34 -16.52 -7.89
N PRO A 9 7.65 -16.69 -7.66
CA PRO A 9 8.21 -18.01 -7.40
C PRO A 9 7.96 -18.38 -5.94
N ALA A 10 6.99 -19.26 -5.71
CA ALA A 10 6.93 -20.06 -4.49
C ALA A 10 7.85 -21.28 -4.70
N GLN A 11 9.02 -21.30 -4.07
CA GLN A 11 9.86 -22.50 -3.99
C GLN A 11 9.21 -23.48 -3.00
N ARG A 12 8.53 -24.51 -3.53
CA ARG A 12 8.28 -25.75 -2.80
C ARG A 12 9.46 -26.68 -3.05
N VAL A 13 10.24 -26.93 -1.99
CA VAL A 13 11.21 -28.04 -1.96
C VAL A 13 10.53 -29.19 -1.22
N HIS A 14 10.11 -30.21 -1.95
CA HIS A 14 9.91 -31.55 -1.39
C HIS A 14 11.17 -32.33 -1.71
N GLU A 15 12.04 -32.48 -0.72
CA GLU A 15 13.08 -33.50 -0.71
C GLU A 15 12.63 -34.58 0.27
N GLU A 16 12.32 -35.76 -0.25
CA GLU A 16 12.09 -36.97 0.54
C GLU A 16 13.42 -37.36 1.20
N VAL A 17 13.55 -37.08 2.49
CA VAL A 17 14.53 -37.72 3.38
C VAL A 17 13.76 -38.28 4.57
N GLY A 18 13.97 -39.57 4.83
CA GLY A 18 13.18 -40.37 5.75
C GLY A 18 13.18 -39.87 7.20
N MET A 19 11.98 -39.92 7.78
CA MET A 19 11.68 -40.40 9.14
C MET A 19 12.71 -40.11 10.24
N THR A 20 12.54 -38.96 10.91
CA THR A 20 12.56 -38.93 12.38
C THR A 20 11.41 -38.04 12.86
N ALA A 21 10.39 -38.69 13.41
CA ALA A 21 9.32 -38.06 14.16
C ALA A 21 9.89 -37.47 15.45
N GLN A 22 10.04 -36.15 15.52
CA GLN A 22 10.08 -35.31 16.73
C GLN A 22 10.46 -33.90 16.31
N ASN A 23 9.46 -33.02 16.15
CA ASN A 23 9.46 -31.59 16.47
C ASN A 23 8.22 -30.92 15.85
N ASP A 24 7.03 -31.41 16.19
CA ASP A 24 5.82 -30.57 16.16
C ASP A 24 5.85 -29.69 17.42
N GLU A 25 6.78 -28.74 17.47
CA GLU A 25 6.62 -27.58 18.35
C GLU A 25 5.68 -26.60 17.65
N LEU A 26 4.55 -26.33 18.29
CA LEU A 26 3.50 -25.39 17.88
C LEU A 26 4.13 -24.06 17.41
N ALA A 27 4.29 -23.88 16.10
CA ALA A 27 4.61 -22.58 15.53
C ALA A 27 3.54 -21.60 16.01
N ALA A 28 3.97 -20.51 16.67
CA ALA A 28 3.04 -19.50 17.16
C ALA A 28 2.16 -19.03 15.99
N PRO A 29 0.84 -18.88 16.17
CA PRO A 29 -0.07 -18.50 15.09
C PRO A 29 0.43 -17.22 14.41
N SER A 30 0.53 -17.24 13.07
CA SER A 30 0.95 -16.09 12.24
C SER A 30 0.09 -14.85 12.56
N ALA A 31 0.59 -13.65 12.29
CA ALA A 31 -0.19 -12.43 12.49
C ALA A 31 -1.55 -12.48 11.73
N GLY A 32 -1.57 -13.09 10.54
CA GLY A 32 -2.78 -13.21 9.74
C GLY A 32 -3.77 -14.24 10.30
N SER A 33 -3.29 -15.33 10.90
CA SER A 33 -4.15 -16.33 11.54
C SER A 33 -4.93 -15.79 12.75
N ARG A 34 -4.44 -14.72 13.39
CA ARG A 34 -5.11 -14.03 14.51
C ARG A 34 -6.01 -12.87 14.06
N PHE A 35 -5.97 -12.50 12.78
CA PHE A 35 -6.70 -11.35 12.27
C PHE A 35 -8.20 -11.44 12.54
N ASP A 36 -8.84 -12.58 12.24
CA ASP A 36 -10.30 -12.72 12.33
C ASP A 36 -10.83 -12.70 13.76
N SER A 37 -10.07 -13.25 14.73
CA SER A 37 -10.42 -13.16 16.15
C SER A 37 -10.14 -11.77 16.70
N GLY A 38 -8.96 -11.19 16.40
CA GLY A 38 -8.54 -9.88 16.88
C GLY A 38 -9.39 -8.73 16.34
N VAL A 39 -9.83 -8.80 15.08
CA VAL A 39 -10.70 -7.75 14.50
C VAL A 39 -12.08 -7.71 15.14
N ARG A 40 -12.64 -8.87 15.51
CA ARG A 40 -13.96 -9.01 16.15
C ARG A 40 -14.00 -8.41 17.56
N GLU A 41 -12.86 -8.30 18.22
CA GLU A 41 -12.76 -7.58 19.51
C GLU A 41 -13.23 -6.13 19.34
N ALA A 42 -12.93 -5.51 18.19
CA ALA A 42 -13.26 -4.11 17.90
C ALA A 42 -12.79 -3.12 18.99
N VAL A 43 -11.76 -3.49 19.75
CA VAL A 43 -11.21 -2.67 20.83
C VAL A 43 -10.14 -1.73 20.26
N PRO A 44 -10.26 -0.41 20.48
CA PRO A 44 -9.17 0.52 20.16
C PRO A 44 -7.98 0.29 21.10
N MET A 45 -6.77 0.21 20.54
CA MET A 45 -5.55 0.05 21.34
C MET A 45 -4.53 1.16 21.02
N PRO A 46 -4.84 2.44 21.31
CA PRO A 46 -3.85 3.50 21.22
C PRO A 46 -2.75 3.26 22.27
N THR A 47 -1.51 3.53 21.89
CA THR A 47 -0.37 3.49 22.79
C THR A 47 0.23 4.89 22.89
N ASP A 48 0.66 5.30 24.08
CA ASP A 48 1.40 6.56 24.24
C ASP A 48 2.81 6.48 23.63
N GLY A 49 3.20 5.26 23.22
CA GLY A 49 4.56 4.88 22.86
C GLY A 49 5.44 4.83 24.11
N PRO A 50 6.74 4.53 23.96
CA PRO A 50 7.70 4.85 25.01
C PRO A 50 7.63 6.36 25.35
N ASP A 51 7.95 6.72 26.59
CA ASP A 51 8.03 8.12 27.01
C ASP A 51 9.26 8.78 26.39
N TRP A 52 9.06 9.39 25.22
CA TRP A 52 10.07 10.17 24.50
C TRP A 52 10.01 11.67 24.86
N SER A 53 9.54 12.03 26.06
CA SER A 53 9.55 13.43 26.54
C SER A 53 10.96 13.98 26.78
N ALA A 54 11.97 13.12 26.79
CA ALA A 54 13.35 13.52 26.56
C ALA A 54 13.49 13.93 25.09
N THR A 55 13.99 15.13 24.83
CA THR A 55 14.40 15.66 23.52
C THR A 55 15.59 14.91 22.94
N ASP A 56 15.54 13.58 22.98
CA ASP A 56 16.64 12.72 22.59
C ASP A 56 16.52 12.47 21.08
N ASP A 57 17.62 12.70 20.37
CA ASP A 57 17.79 12.50 18.92
C ASP A 57 17.64 11.01 18.50
N THR A 58 17.17 10.17 19.41
CA THR A 58 17.06 8.71 19.36
C THR A 58 15.64 8.21 19.03
N SER A 59 14.65 9.11 18.92
CA SER A 59 13.31 8.73 18.46
C SER A 59 13.39 8.13 17.04
N PRO A 60 12.90 6.89 16.83
CA PRO A 60 13.03 6.23 15.54
C PRO A 60 12.27 7.03 14.46
N ARG A 61 13.00 7.58 13.51
CA ARG A 61 12.49 8.37 12.39
C ARG A 61 13.11 7.92 11.09
N LEU A 62 12.37 8.07 9.99
CA LEU A 62 12.90 7.86 8.66
C LEU A 62 13.70 9.12 8.22
N GLY A 63 14.75 8.89 7.42
CA GLY A 63 15.69 9.91 6.99
C GLY A 63 16.21 9.69 5.55
N PRO A 64 17.18 10.49 5.10
CA PRO A 64 17.69 10.44 3.72
C PRO A 64 18.40 9.14 3.34
N ASP A 65 18.71 8.29 4.31
CA ASP A 65 19.26 6.93 4.17
C ASP A 65 18.17 5.84 4.04
N SER A 66 16.90 6.18 4.27
CA SER A 66 15.77 5.25 4.18
C SER A 66 15.30 5.03 2.74
N LEU A 67 14.99 3.76 2.41
CA LEU A 67 14.40 3.39 1.13
C LEU A 67 12.93 3.82 1.01
N ILE A 68 12.17 3.83 2.11
CA ILE A 68 10.84 4.44 2.18
C ILE A 68 10.92 5.93 1.82
N TRP A 69 11.85 6.69 2.39
CA TRP A 69 12.07 8.10 2.02
C TRP A 69 12.40 8.26 0.54
N LYS A 70 13.22 7.35 0.00
CA LYS A 70 13.64 7.37 -1.40
C LYS A 70 12.49 7.07 -2.38
N PHE A 71 11.56 6.17 -2.04
CA PHE A 71 10.61 5.63 -3.01
C PHE A 71 9.14 5.96 -2.72
N TYR A 72 8.72 6.14 -1.47
CA TYR A 72 7.33 6.47 -1.15
C TYR A 72 6.92 7.81 -1.76
N GLY A 73 7.82 8.79 -1.69
CA GLY A 73 7.60 10.14 -2.19
C GLY A 73 7.78 10.30 -3.70
N ASP A 74 8.21 9.25 -4.42
CA ASP A 74 8.33 9.29 -5.88
C ASP A 74 6.93 9.41 -6.51
N ASN A 75 6.75 10.34 -7.43
CA ASN A 75 5.46 10.60 -8.08
C ASN A 75 4.94 9.37 -8.84
N ARG A 76 5.80 8.46 -9.28
CA ARG A 76 5.38 7.19 -9.91
C ARG A 76 4.72 6.25 -8.91
N THR A 77 5.23 6.19 -7.67
CA THR A 77 4.61 5.41 -6.58
C THR A 77 3.18 5.90 -6.33
N GLN A 78 2.97 7.22 -6.37
CA GLN A 78 1.63 7.79 -6.21
C GLN A 78 0.74 7.56 -7.43
N LEU A 79 1.28 7.78 -8.63
CA LEU A 79 0.54 7.66 -9.90
C LEU A 79 0.10 6.23 -10.21
N PHE A 80 0.96 5.25 -9.98
CA PHE A 80 0.70 3.85 -10.27
C PHE A 80 0.18 3.06 -9.06
N GLY A 81 0.55 3.47 -7.84
CA GLY A 81 0.25 2.72 -6.62
C GLY A 81 -1.02 3.11 -5.90
N PHE A 82 -1.53 4.34 -6.06
CA PHE A 82 -2.61 4.85 -5.20
C PHE A 82 -3.86 3.96 -5.22
N GLN A 83 -4.30 3.53 -6.40
CA GLN A 83 -5.49 2.68 -6.52
C GLN A 83 -5.25 1.27 -5.94
N ARG A 84 -4.02 0.75 -5.99
CA ARG A 84 -3.68 -0.55 -5.38
C ARG A 84 -3.90 -0.47 -3.87
N THR A 85 -3.29 0.51 -3.20
CA THR A 85 -3.42 0.76 -1.75
C THR A 85 -4.88 0.98 -1.35
N ALA A 86 -5.55 1.96 -1.96
CA ALA A 86 -6.95 2.24 -1.64
C ALA A 86 -7.86 1.04 -1.93
N GLY A 87 -7.52 0.24 -2.92
CA GLY A 87 -8.25 -0.97 -3.30
C GLY A 87 -8.17 -2.07 -2.26
N VAL A 88 -6.95 -2.49 -1.93
CA VAL A 88 -6.69 -3.61 -1.01
C VAL A 88 -7.19 -3.31 0.41
N GLU A 89 -7.10 -2.06 0.87
CA GLU A 89 -7.70 -1.62 2.14
C GLU A 89 -9.21 -1.87 2.14
N ASN A 90 -9.91 -1.46 1.08
CA ASN A 90 -11.37 -1.49 0.98
C ASN A 90 -11.92 -2.83 0.48
N CYS A 91 -11.06 -3.85 0.31
CA CYS A 91 -11.48 -5.23 0.14
C CYS A 91 -11.64 -5.96 1.49
N ILE A 92 -11.22 -5.38 2.60
CA ILE A 92 -11.55 -5.86 3.95
C ILE A 92 -12.82 -5.14 4.43
N GLU A 93 -13.84 -5.92 4.80
CA GLU A 93 -15.21 -5.42 5.03
C GLU A 93 -15.25 -4.26 6.04
N GLN A 94 -14.59 -4.41 7.18
CA GLN A 94 -14.60 -3.43 8.27
C GLN A 94 -14.02 -2.08 7.84
N LEU A 95 -12.93 -2.08 7.04
CA LEU A 95 -12.35 -0.86 6.48
C LEU A 95 -13.29 -0.24 5.44
N ALA A 96 -13.83 -1.07 4.56
CA ALA A 96 -14.72 -0.63 3.51
C ALA A 96 -16.01 -0.02 4.08
N GLN A 97 -16.56 -0.61 5.14
CA GLN A 97 -17.72 -0.12 5.89
C GLN A 97 -17.39 1.16 6.66
N GLY A 98 -16.21 1.24 7.30
CA GLY A 98 -15.72 2.47 7.92
C GLY A 98 -15.65 3.65 6.96
N VAL A 99 -15.19 3.41 5.72
CA VAL A 99 -15.21 4.43 4.67
C VAL A 99 -16.63 4.75 4.21
N LEU A 100 -17.51 3.76 4.13
CA LEU A 100 -18.91 3.97 3.75
C LEU A 100 -19.65 4.87 4.75
N ASP A 101 -19.46 4.61 6.04
CA ASP A 101 -20.18 5.28 7.12
C ASP A 101 -19.61 6.68 7.42
N HIS A 102 -18.28 6.84 7.33
CA HIS A 102 -17.60 8.01 7.87
C HIS A 102 -16.87 8.87 6.82
N SER A 103 -16.97 8.53 5.53
CA SER A 103 -16.25 9.26 4.47
C SER A 103 -17.16 9.91 3.43
N VAL A 104 -16.81 11.13 3.02
CA VAL A 104 -17.41 11.84 1.89
C VAL A 104 -16.89 11.35 0.53
N ILE A 105 -16.37 10.12 0.44
CA ILE A 105 -15.73 9.61 -0.79
C ILE A 105 -16.68 9.60 -1.99
N PHE A 106 -17.98 9.41 -1.75
CA PHE A 106 -19.02 9.35 -2.78
C PHE A 106 -19.47 10.72 -3.30
N SER A 107 -19.19 11.80 -2.55
CA SER A 107 -19.59 13.17 -2.89
C SER A 107 -18.41 14.11 -3.18
N ASP A 108 -17.24 13.87 -2.58
CA ASP A 108 -16.02 14.68 -2.71
C ASP A 108 -14.73 13.83 -2.66
N THR A 109 -14.53 12.99 -3.67
CA THR A 109 -13.35 12.10 -3.75
C THR A 109 -12.03 12.89 -3.82
N LEU A 110 -11.98 13.98 -4.61
CA LEU A 110 -10.76 14.79 -4.78
C LEU A 110 -10.43 15.62 -3.54
N GLY A 111 -11.42 16.22 -2.89
CA GLY A 111 -11.21 16.93 -1.64
C GLY A 111 -10.83 15.98 -0.51
N ARG A 112 -11.38 14.75 -0.48
CA ARG A 112 -10.93 13.69 0.44
C ARG A 112 -9.45 13.40 0.24
N ALA A 113 -9.00 13.15 -1.00
CA ALA A 113 -7.59 12.90 -1.29
C ALA A 113 -6.68 14.07 -0.82
N LYS A 114 -7.10 15.32 -1.04
CA LYS A 114 -6.38 16.52 -0.56
C LYS A 114 -6.30 16.63 0.96
N ARG A 115 -7.29 16.13 1.70
CA ARG A 115 -7.30 16.11 3.18
C ARG A 115 -6.49 14.93 3.76
N THR A 116 -6.47 13.80 3.06
CA THR A 116 -5.75 12.59 3.49
C THR A 116 -4.24 12.65 3.22
N ALA A 117 -3.82 13.24 2.09
CA ALA A 117 -2.41 13.25 1.70
C ALA A 117 -1.45 13.98 2.67
N PRO A 118 -1.78 15.18 3.20
CA PRO A 118 -0.86 15.91 4.09
C PRO A 118 -0.45 15.14 5.35
N PRO A 119 -1.36 14.57 6.17
CA PRO A 119 -0.96 13.89 7.38
C PRO A 119 -0.11 12.64 7.09
N LEU A 120 -0.48 11.81 6.11
CA LEU A 120 0.30 10.62 5.74
C LEU A 120 1.71 10.97 5.25
N MET A 121 1.80 11.94 4.33
CA MET A 121 3.11 12.37 3.80
C MET A 121 3.97 13.02 4.89
N ASN A 122 3.38 13.81 5.79
CA ASN A 122 4.13 14.45 6.87
C ASN A 122 4.56 13.46 7.97
N THR A 123 3.86 12.35 8.20
CA THR A 123 4.36 11.29 9.08
C THR A 123 5.71 10.74 8.59
N VAL A 124 5.96 10.74 7.29
CA VAL A 124 7.25 10.30 6.72
C VAL A 124 8.25 11.46 6.58
N TYR A 125 7.82 12.62 6.08
CA TYR A 125 8.70 13.67 5.55
C TYR A 125 8.78 14.95 6.38
N SER A 126 8.03 15.10 7.47
CA SER A 126 8.09 16.30 8.31
C SER A 126 9.25 16.28 9.30
N GLU A 127 9.46 17.41 9.99
CA GLU A 127 10.43 17.53 11.09
C GLU A 127 9.86 16.98 12.40
N ASP A 128 8.53 16.93 12.53
CA ASP A 128 7.82 16.31 13.66
C ASP A 128 6.91 15.16 13.18
N PRO A 129 7.52 14.04 12.73
CA PRO A 129 6.76 12.92 12.16
C PRO A 129 5.80 12.28 13.18
N ARG A 130 6.11 12.37 14.49
CA ARG A 130 5.28 11.85 15.58
C ARG A 130 4.00 12.65 15.69
N GLU A 131 4.06 13.99 15.74
CA GLU A 131 2.86 14.83 15.82
C GLU A 131 1.90 14.51 14.66
N TRP A 132 2.42 14.37 13.44
CA TRP A 132 1.61 14.01 12.28
C TRP A 132 1.07 12.58 12.33
N GLY A 133 1.85 11.61 12.80
CA GLY A 133 1.35 10.26 13.09
C GLY A 133 0.22 10.26 14.12
N ARG A 134 0.32 11.06 15.18
CA ARG A 134 -0.75 11.21 16.18
C ARG A 134 -1.99 11.89 15.60
N LYS A 135 -1.85 12.84 14.68
CA LYS A 135 -2.99 13.41 13.95
C LYS A 135 -3.74 12.35 13.13
N VAL A 136 -3.01 11.42 12.49
CA VAL A 136 -3.63 10.27 11.79
C VAL A 136 -4.38 9.38 12.80
N ARG A 137 -3.75 8.95 13.90
CA ARG A 137 -4.40 8.14 14.93
C ARG A 137 -5.65 8.82 15.48
N ASP A 138 -5.54 10.10 15.83
CA ASP A 138 -6.59 10.84 16.53
C ASP A 138 -7.81 11.08 15.64
N PHE A 139 -7.61 11.24 14.33
CA PHE A 139 -8.70 11.25 13.35
C PHE A 139 -9.52 9.94 13.38
N HIS A 140 -8.90 8.80 13.65
CA HIS A 140 -9.57 7.49 13.65
C HIS A 140 -10.26 7.13 14.99
N LYS A 141 -10.16 7.98 16.04
CA LYS A 141 -10.76 7.70 17.37
C LYS A 141 -12.27 7.50 17.34
N THR A 142 -12.97 8.18 16.43
CA THR A 142 -14.44 8.14 16.35
C THR A 142 -14.96 7.19 15.28
N ILE A 143 -14.09 6.61 14.46
CA ILE A 143 -14.47 5.75 13.33
C ILE A 143 -14.70 4.32 13.84
N LYS A 144 -15.97 3.97 13.97
CA LYS A 144 -16.45 2.67 14.45
C LYS A 144 -17.87 2.41 13.97
N GLY A 145 -18.30 1.17 14.04
CA GLY A 145 -19.64 0.78 13.62
C GLY A 145 -19.85 -0.73 13.70
N THR A 146 -20.70 -1.23 12.83
CA THR A 146 -21.07 -2.65 12.71
C THR A 146 -21.03 -3.04 11.23
N ILE A 147 -20.59 -4.26 10.92
CA ILE A 147 -20.58 -4.80 9.55
C ILE A 147 -21.80 -5.69 9.29
N SER A 148 -21.90 -6.29 8.10
CA SER A 148 -23.11 -6.98 7.65
C SER A 148 -23.50 -8.21 8.48
N ASP A 149 -22.54 -8.88 9.13
CA ASP A 149 -22.78 -10.02 10.02
C ASP A 149 -23.19 -9.64 11.45
N GLY A 150 -23.30 -8.34 11.74
CA GLY A 150 -23.66 -7.82 13.06
C GLY A 150 -22.48 -7.63 14.03
N SER A 151 -21.26 -8.03 13.65
CA SER A 151 -20.06 -7.78 14.45
C SER A 151 -19.63 -6.31 14.39
N ARG A 152 -19.01 -5.84 15.47
CA ARG A 152 -18.54 -4.45 15.59
C ARG A 152 -17.18 -4.29 14.91
N TYR A 153 -16.87 -3.06 14.50
CA TYR A 153 -15.52 -2.65 14.10
C TYR A 153 -15.10 -1.35 14.77
N HIS A 154 -13.80 -1.14 14.89
CA HIS A 154 -13.20 0.11 15.32
C HIS A 154 -11.91 0.37 14.52
N ALA A 155 -11.73 1.57 13.97
CA ALA A 155 -10.58 1.86 13.11
C ALA A 155 -9.22 1.74 13.83
N LEU A 156 -9.18 2.10 15.12
CA LEU A 156 -8.01 1.89 15.99
C LEU A 156 -7.86 0.46 16.57
N ASN A 157 -8.60 -0.52 16.06
CA ASN A 157 -8.28 -1.93 16.32
C ASN A 157 -6.91 -2.24 15.66
N PRO A 158 -5.96 -2.87 16.38
CA PRO A 158 -4.59 -3.03 15.90
C PRO A 158 -4.49 -3.88 14.62
N GLU A 159 -5.36 -4.88 14.45
CA GLU A 159 -5.34 -5.73 13.24
C GLU A 159 -5.76 -4.93 12.00
N LEU A 160 -6.85 -4.16 12.10
CA LEU A 160 -7.33 -3.31 11.01
C LEU A 160 -6.38 -2.16 10.69
N PHE A 161 -5.88 -1.49 11.73
CA PHE A 161 -4.99 -0.36 11.57
C PHE A 161 -3.65 -0.81 10.95
N TYR A 162 -3.14 -1.99 11.35
CA TYR A 162 -1.95 -2.56 10.75
C TYR A 162 -2.17 -2.96 9.29
N TRP A 163 -3.29 -3.58 8.90
CA TRP A 163 -3.55 -3.91 7.49
C TRP A 163 -3.52 -2.66 6.59
N ALA A 164 -4.13 -1.56 7.04
CA ALA A 164 -4.05 -0.29 6.32
C ALA A 164 -2.59 0.16 6.14
N HIS A 165 -1.78 0.11 7.21
CA HIS A 165 -0.36 0.42 7.15
C HIS A 165 0.44 -0.50 6.23
N ALA A 166 0.21 -1.81 6.32
CA ALA A 166 0.85 -2.84 5.49
C ALA A 166 0.66 -2.55 4.00
N SER A 167 -0.51 -2.04 3.61
CA SER A 167 -0.80 -1.66 2.22
C SER A 167 0.06 -0.50 1.69
N PHE A 168 0.54 0.40 2.56
CA PHE A 168 1.51 1.43 2.18
C PHE A 168 2.91 0.85 2.01
N VAL A 169 3.32 -0.08 2.88
CA VAL A 169 4.62 -0.77 2.78
C VAL A 169 4.67 -1.62 1.50
N ASP A 170 3.64 -2.42 1.23
CA ASP A 170 3.50 -3.17 -0.03
C ASP A 170 3.53 -2.22 -1.24
N GLN A 171 2.85 -1.08 -1.18
CA GLN A 171 2.86 -0.11 -2.28
C GLN A 171 4.28 0.35 -2.61
N VAL A 172 5.10 0.68 -1.61
CA VAL A 172 6.49 1.08 -1.83
C VAL A 172 7.28 -0.04 -2.50
N ILE A 173 7.17 -1.27 -1.98
CA ILE A 173 7.87 -2.44 -2.53
C ILE A 173 7.43 -2.72 -3.96
N TYR A 174 6.12 -2.87 -4.18
CA TYR A 174 5.53 -3.24 -5.45
C TYR A 174 5.82 -2.21 -6.54
N ASN A 175 5.61 -0.92 -6.27
CA ASN A 175 5.81 0.12 -7.28
C ASN A 175 7.29 0.32 -7.60
N THR A 176 8.15 0.23 -6.59
CA THR A 176 9.60 0.34 -6.83
C THR A 176 10.04 -0.80 -7.74
N ASP A 177 9.75 -2.05 -7.35
CA ASP A 177 10.18 -3.25 -8.07
C ASP A 177 9.63 -3.31 -9.51
N THR A 178 8.40 -2.83 -9.69
CA THR A 178 7.69 -2.87 -10.98
C THR A 178 8.10 -1.73 -11.91
N PHE A 179 8.11 -0.48 -11.43
CA PHE A 179 8.19 0.72 -12.29
C PHE A 179 9.47 1.54 -12.12
N ILE A 180 10.23 1.38 -11.04
CA ILE A 180 11.41 2.21 -10.77
C ILE A 180 12.69 1.43 -11.05
N ARG A 181 12.88 0.32 -10.33
CA ARG A 181 14.01 -0.61 -10.46
C ARG A 181 13.71 -1.90 -9.70
N ARG A 182 14.38 -2.98 -10.06
CA ARG A 182 14.32 -4.21 -9.26
C ARG A 182 14.95 -4.01 -7.88
N LEU A 183 14.28 -4.53 -6.86
CA LEU A 183 14.72 -4.59 -5.47
C LEU A 183 15.33 -5.96 -5.16
N SER A 184 16.43 -5.98 -4.42
CA SER A 184 16.92 -7.24 -3.81
C SER A 184 16.02 -7.66 -2.64
N ARG A 185 16.18 -8.91 -2.17
CA ARG A 185 15.51 -9.40 -0.96
C ARG A 185 15.86 -8.57 0.28
N ALA A 186 17.13 -8.17 0.42
CA ALA A 186 17.61 -7.34 1.54
C ALA A 186 16.99 -5.94 1.52
N GLU A 187 16.81 -5.33 0.34
CA GLU A 187 16.15 -4.02 0.24
C GLU A 187 14.65 -4.09 0.55
N LYS A 188 13.96 -5.17 0.16
CA LYS A 188 12.55 -5.39 0.53
C LYS A 188 12.40 -5.55 2.04
N GLU A 189 13.32 -6.26 2.67
CA GLU A 189 13.38 -6.43 4.12
C GLU A 189 13.70 -5.11 4.84
N GLN A 190 14.63 -4.32 4.31
CA GLN A 190 14.91 -2.97 4.81
C GLN A 190 13.65 -2.10 4.74
N ILE A 191 12.94 -2.08 3.60
CA ILE A 191 11.68 -1.32 3.45
C ILE A 191 10.64 -1.79 4.47
N PHE A 192 10.52 -3.10 4.71
CA PHE A 192 9.62 -3.62 5.72
C PHE A 192 10.00 -3.17 7.15
N ASN A 193 11.28 -3.26 7.52
CA ASN A 193 11.75 -2.81 8.83
C ASN A 193 11.60 -1.30 9.03
N GLU A 194 11.86 -0.50 8.00
CA GLU A 194 11.52 0.93 7.97
C GLU A 194 10.01 1.18 8.11
N GLY A 195 9.19 0.27 7.57
CA GLY A 195 7.75 0.26 7.76
C GLY A 195 7.36 0.10 9.23
N LYS A 196 8.11 -0.68 10.04
CA LYS A 196 7.88 -0.79 11.48
C LYS A 196 8.14 0.53 12.21
N ILE A 197 9.20 1.25 11.81
CA ILE A 197 9.49 2.61 12.29
C ILE A 197 8.33 3.55 11.94
N TRP A 198 7.86 3.53 10.69
CA TRP A 198 6.72 4.36 10.30
C TRP A 198 5.46 4.02 11.11
N TYR A 199 5.15 2.74 11.31
CA TYR A 199 3.98 2.33 12.09
C TYR A 199 4.01 2.86 13.53
N SER A 200 5.17 2.81 14.19
CA SER A 200 5.31 3.24 15.59
C SER A 200 4.98 4.72 15.80
N LEU A 201 5.15 5.57 14.77
CA LEU A 201 4.83 7.00 14.80
C LEU A 201 3.33 7.27 15.01
N TYR A 202 2.45 6.34 14.61
CA TYR A 202 1.01 6.45 14.89
C TYR A 202 0.70 6.21 16.37
N GLY A 203 1.51 5.37 17.03
CA GLY A 203 1.29 4.76 18.34
C GLY A 203 -0.12 4.20 18.52
N VAL A 204 -0.35 3.19 17.71
CA VAL A 204 -1.35 2.14 17.88
C VAL A 204 -0.56 0.87 18.19
N SER A 205 -1.13 -0.06 18.97
CA SER A 205 -0.46 -1.33 19.27
C SER A 205 0.00 -2.05 18.00
N ASP A 206 1.21 -2.60 18.03
CA ASP A 206 1.86 -3.38 16.98
C ASP A 206 1.61 -4.89 17.12
N ARG A 207 0.64 -5.31 17.95
CA ARG A 207 0.29 -6.73 18.13
C ARG A 207 -0.01 -7.46 16.81
N GLY A 208 -0.63 -6.76 15.86
CA GLY A 208 -0.93 -7.28 14.52
C GLY A 208 0.21 -7.21 13.51
N GLN A 209 1.39 -6.69 13.91
CA GLN A 209 2.55 -6.50 13.03
C GLN A 209 3.38 -7.81 12.93
N PRO A 210 3.60 -8.35 11.72
CA PRO A 210 4.61 -9.37 11.43
C PRO A 210 6.00 -8.95 11.92
N GLN A 211 6.84 -9.91 12.31
CA GLN A 211 8.15 -9.61 12.90
C GLN A 211 9.28 -9.64 11.88
N THR A 212 9.17 -10.51 10.87
CA THR A 212 10.11 -10.61 9.75
C THR A 212 9.45 -10.28 8.41
N TYR A 213 10.26 -10.08 7.37
CA TYR A 213 9.72 -9.89 6.02
C TYR A 213 9.04 -11.14 5.47
N ASP A 214 9.50 -12.34 5.82
CA ASP A 214 8.84 -13.58 5.40
C ASP A 214 7.45 -13.70 6.05
N ASP A 215 7.34 -13.35 7.34
CA ASP A 215 6.04 -13.26 8.02
C ASP A 215 5.13 -12.22 7.34
N PHE A 216 5.69 -11.11 6.88
CA PHE A 216 4.93 -10.09 6.15
C PHE A 216 4.41 -10.60 4.81
N VAL A 217 5.20 -11.37 4.07
CA VAL A 217 4.76 -11.98 2.80
C VAL A 217 3.64 -12.99 3.07
N ALA A 218 3.80 -13.86 4.07
CA ALA A 218 2.77 -14.82 4.45
C ALA A 218 1.48 -14.12 4.93
N TYR A 219 1.63 -13.12 5.81
CA TYR A 219 0.53 -12.28 6.27
C TYR A 219 -0.21 -11.60 5.11
N TRP A 220 0.52 -11.05 4.15
CA TRP A 220 -0.07 -10.40 2.98
C TRP A 220 -0.92 -11.37 2.17
N ASP A 221 -0.40 -12.55 1.85
CA ASP A 221 -1.12 -13.57 1.09
C ASP A 221 -2.38 -14.04 1.83
N GLU A 222 -2.28 -14.31 3.14
CA GLU A 222 -3.43 -14.65 3.98
C GLU A 222 -4.50 -13.54 3.99
N MET A 223 -4.10 -12.27 3.96
CA MET A 223 -5.02 -11.13 3.92
C MET A 223 -5.71 -10.96 2.56
N LEU A 224 -5.02 -11.27 1.46
CA LEU A 224 -5.63 -11.23 0.12
C LEU A 224 -6.78 -12.24 0.01
N ASP A 225 -6.69 -13.39 0.67
CA ASP A 225 -7.72 -14.42 0.68
C ASP A 225 -8.98 -14.02 1.47
N ARG A 226 -8.92 -12.93 2.25
CA ARG A 226 -10.04 -12.35 2.99
C ARG A 226 -10.81 -11.28 2.21
N PHE A 227 -10.45 -11.04 0.95
CA PHE A 227 -11.06 -9.98 0.17
C PHE A 227 -12.52 -10.28 -0.14
N VAL A 228 -13.39 -9.33 0.18
CA VAL A 228 -14.83 -9.40 -0.06
C VAL A 228 -15.33 -8.23 -0.91
N PRO A 229 -16.37 -8.43 -1.73
CA PRO A 229 -17.02 -7.35 -2.45
C PRO A 229 -17.74 -6.42 -1.49
N HIS A 230 -17.42 -5.12 -1.57
CA HIS A 230 -18.09 -4.08 -0.81
C HIS A 230 -18.48 -2.89 -1.69
N LYS A 231 -19.56 -2.18 -1.33
CA LYS A 231 -20.05 -1.01 -2.09
C LYS A 231 -18.96 0.03 -2.30
N THR A 232 -18.12 0.26 -1.28
CA THR A 232 -17.01 1.22 -1.32
C THR A 232 -15.99 0.90 -2.40
N VAL A 233 -15.43 -0.31 -2.43
CA VAL A 233 -14.41 -0.69 -3.41
C VAL A 233 -15.01 -0.84 -4.81
N LEU A 234 -16.25 -1.33 -4.92
CA LEU A 234 -16.95 -1.42 -6.21
C LEU A 234 -17.26 -0.05 -6.81
N TYR A 235 -17.60 0.93 -5.98
CA TYR A 235 -17.76 2.33 -6.40
C TYR A 235 -16.40 2.93 -6.80
N GLY A 236 -15.39 2.80 -5.94
CA GLY A 236 -14.05 3.33 -6.16
C GLY A 236 -13.33 2.75 -7.39
N THR A 237 -13.72 1.55 -7.85
CA THR A 237 -13.22 0.94 -9.09
C THR A 237 -14.20 1.04 -10.27
N GLY A 238 -15.38 1.62 -10.06
CA GLY A 238 -16.45 1.65 -11.06
C GLY A 238 -16.06 2.37 -12.34
N TYR A 239 -15.22 3.40 -12.26
CA TYR A 239 -14.71 4.14 -13.43
C TYR A 239 -13.82 3.29 -14.35
N ILE A 240 -13.19 2.23 -13.82
CA ILE A 240 -12.36 1.31 -14.63
C ILE A 240 -13.25 0.52 -15.59
N ARG A 241 -14.41 0.05 -15.09
CA ARG A 241 -15.41 -0.69 -15.87
C ARG A 241 -16.20 0.25 -16.79
N LYS A 242 -16.75 1.34 -16.23
CA LYS A 242 -17.70 2.24 -16.89
C LYS A 242 -17.04 3.33 -17.76
N GLY A 243 -15.74 3.55 -17.61
CA GLY A 243 -15.04 4.69 -18.17
C GLY A 243 -15.03 5.88 -17.21
N ILE A 244 -14.06 6.76 -17.40
CA ILE A 244 -13.89 7.96 -16.57
C ILE A 244 -15.03 8.94 -16.81
N PRO A 245 -15.65 9.48 -15.75
CA PRO A 245 -16.75 10.42 -15.89
C PRO A 245 -16.27 11.69 -16.60
N GLY A 246 -17.04 12.11 -17.60
CA GLY A 246 -16.77 13.32 -18.37
C GLY A 246 -17.32 14.59 -17.73
N PRO A 247 -16.79 15.76 -18.10
CA PRO A 247 -17.33 17.03 -17.64
C PRO A 247 -18.72 17.26 -18.23
N ARG A 248 -19.63 17.86 -17.45
CA ARG A 248 -21.04 18.06 -17.84
C ARG A 248 -21.22 18.91 -19.11
N TRP A 249 -20.26 19.77 -19.43
CA TRP A 249 -20.29 20.66 -20.59
C TRP A 249 -19.90 20.00 -21.92
N MET A 250 -19.30 18.80 -21.89
CA MET A 250 -18.81 18.13 -23.10
C MET A 250 -19.77 17.05 -23.58
N PRO A 251 -20.17 17.04 -24.87
CA PRO A 251 -20.97 15.96 -25.44
C PRO A 251 -20.30 14.58 -25.28
N LYS A 252 -21.08 13.57 -24.90
CA LYS A 252 -20.59 12.22 -24.58
C LYS A 252 -19.77 11.57 -25.72
N PRO A 253 -20.13 11.67 -27.01
CA PRO A 253 -19.31 11.10 -28.08
C PRO A 253 -17.91 11.71 -28.17
N ILE A 254 -17.81 13.04 -27.98
CA ILE A 254 -16.53 13.76 -27.97
C ILE A 254 -15.70 13.31 -26.75
N TRP A 255 -16.32 13.24 -25.58
CA TRP A 255 -15.65 12.75 -24.37
C TRP A 255 -15.14 11.31 -24.51
N ASN A 256 -15.88 10.42 -25.16
CA ASN A 256 -15.46 9.04 -25.36
C ASN A 256 -14.15 8.94 -26.16
N VAL A 257 -13.97 9.81 -27.16
CA VAL A 257 -12.73 9.89 -27.94
C VAL A 257 -11.60 10.48 -27.11
N VAL A 258 -11.85 11.62 -26.45
CA VAL A 258 -10.85 12.33 -25.64
C VAL A 258 -10.35 11.49 -24.46
N SER A 259 -11.26 10.76 -23.80
CA SER A 259 -10.94 9.92 -22.65
C SER A 259 -10.37 8.55 -23.02
N ALA A 260 -10.33 8.17 -24.31
CA ALA A 260 -9.89 6.84 -24.73
C ALA A 260 -8.46 6.48 -24.25
N PRO A 261 -7.45 7.36 -24.36
CA PRO A 261 -6.10 7.07 -23.84
C PRO A 261 -6.10 6.88 -22.32
N LEU A 262 -6.86 7.70 -21.60
CA LEU A 262 -6.93 7.63 -20.14
C LEU A 262 -7.70 6.38 -19.67
N ASN A 263 -8.76 5.99 -20.37
CA ASN A 263 -9.46 4.72 -20.15
C ASN A 263 -8.59 3.51 -20.50
N ALA A 264 -7.74 3.60 -21.51
CA ALA A 264 -6.77 2.56 -21.83
C ALA A 264 -5.69 2.44 -20.73
N TYR A 265 -5.20 3.57 -20.23
CA TYR A 265 -4.30 3.63 -19.09
C TYR A 265 -4.91 2.97 -17.85
N THR A 266 -6.14 3.34 -17.46
CA THR A 266 -6.76 2.76 -16.25
C THR A 266 -7.01 1.27 -16.41
N ARG A 267 -7.51 0.82 -17.57
CA ARG A 267 -7.79 -0.61 -17.80
C ARG A 267 -6.55 -1.48 -17.92
N LEU A 268 -5.40 -0.91 -18.28
CA LEU A 268 -4.14 -1.66 -18.39
C LEU A 268 -3.27 -1.48 -17.15
N VAL A 269 -2.89 -0.25 -16.84
CA VAL A 269 -1.91 0.06 -15.79
C VAL A 269 -2.54 -0.11 -14.42
N VAL A 270 -3.65 0.57 -14.16
CA VAL A 270 -4.29 0.53 -12.84
C VAL A 270 -4.79 -0.88 -12.50
N VAL A 271 -5.45 -1.59 -13.43
CA VAL A 271 -5.85 -2.98 -13.18
C VAL A 271 -4.63 -3.91 -13.05
N GLY A 272 -3.59 -3.67 -13.85
CA GLY A 272 -2.35 -4.44 -13.81
C GLY A 272 -1.63 -4.37 -12.46
N THR A 273 -1.75 -3.25 -11.74
CA THR A 273 -1.18 -3.14 -10.39
C THR A 273 -1.97 -3.85 -9.30
N LEU A 274 -3.21 -4.29 -9.55
CA LEU A 274 -4.04 -4.92 -8.51
C LEU A 274 -3.70 -6.40 -8.32
N PRO A 275 -3.77 -6.94 -7.09
CA PRO A 275 -3.65 -8.38 -6.88
C PRO A 275 -4.85 -9.13 -7.53
N PRO A 276 -4.67 -10.39 -7.95
CA PRO A 276 -5.72 -11.19 -8.59
C PRO A 276 -7.04 -11.23 -7.81
N GLN A 277 -6.98 -11.46 -6.49
CA GLN A 277 -8.12 -11.52 -5.59
C GLN A 277 -8.96 -10.24 -5.65
N MET A 278 -8.30 -9.07 -5.66
CA MET A 278 -9.00 -7.79 -5.80
C MET A 278 -9.65 -7.64 -7.17
N ARG A 279 -8.98 -8.10 -8.24
CA ARG A 279 -9.55 -8.03 -9.60
C ARG A 279 -10.83 -8.85 -9.68
N GLU A 280 -10.86 -10.03 -9.07
CA GLU A 280 -12.05 -10.88 -9.00
C GLU A 280 -13.17 -10.22 -8.21
N VAL A 281 -12.88 -9.76 -6.98
CA VAL A 281 -13.81 -9.03 -6.13
C VAL A 281 -14.40 -7.79 -6.83
N CYS A 282 -13.57 -7.09 -7.60
CA CYS A 282 -13.96 -5.90 -8.33
C CYS A 282 -14.50 -6.19 -9.75
N GLN A 283 -14.64 -7.46 -10.15
CA GLN A 283 -15.12 -7.86 -11.48
C GLN A 283 -14.32 -7.21 -12.62
N LEU A 284 -13.00 -7.15 -12.46
CA LEU A 284 -12.05 -6.56 -13.40
C LEU A 284 -11.41 -7.65 -14.24
N HIS A 285 -11.90 -7.80 -15.47
CA HIS A 285 -11.42 -8.84 -16.37
C HIS A 285 -9.94 -8.64 -16.76
N TRP A 286 -9.09 -9.59 -16.38
CA TRP A 286 -7.68 -9.62 -16.69
C TRP A 286 -7.30 -10.89 -17.42
N ASP A 287 -6.58 -10.76 -18.54
CA ASP A 287 -6.20 -11.87 -19.41
C ASP A 287 -4.68 -11.87 -19.67
N ALA A 288 -4.16 -12.97 -20.20
CA ALA A 288 -2.73 -13.12 -20.47
C ALA A 288 -2.17 -12.08 -21.45
N LYS A 289 -3.00 -11.52 -22.35
CA LYS A 289 -2.57 -10.48 -23.30
C LYS A 289 -2.45 -9.13 -22.61
N LYS A 290 -3.34 -8.79 -21.66
CA LYS A 290 -3.22 -7.62 -20.79
C LYS A 290 -1.99 -7.75 -19.89
N GLU A 291 -1.78 -8.93 -19.28
CA GLU A 291 -0.59 -9.20 -18.46
C GLU A 291 0.70 -8.95 -19.24
N LYS A 292 0.87 -9.54 -20.43
CA LYS A 292 2.05 -9.32 -21.28
C LYS A 292 2.25 -7.84 -21.64
N ARG A 293 1.17 -7.10 -21.93
CA ARG A 293 1.24 -5.66 -22.24
C ARG A 293 1.63 -4.84 -21.02
N PHE A 294 1.10 -5.16 -19.85
CA PHE A 294 1.42 -4.52 -18.58
C PHE A 294 2.89 -4.74 -18.22
N GLN A 295 3.39 -5.98 -18.31
CA GLN A 295 4.78 -6.29 -18.02
C GLN A 295 5.75 -5.56 -18.98
N ARG A 296 5.39 -5.45 -20.26
CA ARG A 296 6.15 -4.64 -21.22
C ARG A 296 6.14 -3.15 -20.86
N PHE A 297 4.96 -2.61 -20.51
CA PHE A 297 4.84 -1.23 -20.04
C PHE A 297 5.72 -0.97 -18.81
N ALA A 298 5.61 -1.82 -17.78
CA ALA A 298 6.42 -1.73 -16.57
C ALA A 298 7.93 -1.79 -16.88
N ALA A 299 8.36 -2.73 -17.73
CA ALA A 299 9.74 -2.84 -18.17
C ALA A 299 10.24 -1.59 -18.90
N VAL A 300 9.42 -0.98 -19.77
CA VAL A 300 9.74 0.28 -20.45
C VAL A 300 9.87 1.42 -19.46
N ILE A 301 8.90 1.62 -18.56
CA ILE A 301 8.95 2.69 -17.55
C ILE A 301 10.19 2.54 -16.65
N ARG A 302 10.51 1.31 -16.25
CA ARG A 302 11.73 1.00 -15.49
C ARG A 302 13.00 1.28 -16.29
N ALA A 303 13.05 0.92 -17.58
CA ALA A 303 14.19 1.22 -18.46
C ALA A 303 14.39 2.72 -18.69
N LEU A 304 13.32 3.52 -18.63
CA LEU A 304 13.37 4.98 -18.71
C LEU A 304 13.82 5.66 -17.40
N ASN A 305 13.99 4.91 -16.30
CA ASN A 305 14.39 5.47 -15.01
C ASN A 305 15.63 6.39 -15.08
N PRO A 306 16.73 6.06 -15.80
CA PRO A 306 17.88 6.95 -15.91
C PRO A 306 17.57 8.29 -16.58
N LEU A 307 16.62 8.34 -17.52
CA LEU A 307 16.18 9.57 -18.18
C LEU A 307 15.24 10.37 -17.27
N ILE A 308 14.26 9.69 -16.67
CA ILE A 308 13.34 10.29 -15.69
C ILE A 308 14.15 10.94 -14.56
N ASN A 309 15.16 10.25 -14.03
CA ASN A 309 15.99 10.71 -12.93
C ASN A 309 16.89 11.94 -13.27
N ARG A 310 16.91 12.41 -14.53
CA ARG A 310 17.54 13.70 -14.91
C ARG A 310 16.62 14.90 -14.64
N LEU A 311 15.33 14.67 -14.43
CA LEU A 311 14.37 15.73 -14.10
C LEU A 311 14.72 16.41 -12.77
N PRO A 312 14.28 17.66 -12.56
CA PRO A 312 14.45 18.33 -11.27
C PRO A 312 13.70 17.56 -10.17
N VAL A 313 14.22 17.58 -8.93
CA VAL A 313 13.66 16.85 -7.77
C VAL A 313 12.16 17.14 -7.58
N LYS A 314 11.73 18.39 -7.78
CA LYS A 314 10.32 18.81 -7.66
C LYS A 314 9.37 18.15 -8.68
N ALA A 315 9.88 17.64 -9.81
CA ALA A 315 9.10 16.89 -10.79
C ALA A 315 9.09 15.39 -10.49
N LEU A 316 10.14 14.88 -9.82
CA LEU A 316 10.28 13.48 -9.44
C LEU A 316 9.49 13.12 -8.18
N TYR A 317 9.45 14.03 -7.23
CA TYR A 317 8.95 13.79 -5.89
C TYR A 317 7.69 14.59 -5.57
N THR A 318 6.88 14.07 -4.66
CA THR A 318 5.78 14.82 -4.06
C THR A 318 6.33 16.08 -3.37
N PRO A 319 5.53 17.15 -3.20
CA PRO A 319 6.01 18.38 -2.59
C PRO A 319 6.60 18.20 -1.18
N TRP A 320 6.09 17.25 -0.40
CA TRP A 320 6.60 16.92 0.94
C TRP A 320 8.00 16.29 0.87
N ALA A 321 8.16 15.26 0.06
CA ALA A 321 9.44 14.59 -0.12
C ALA A 321 10.48 15.53 -0.75
N ALA A 322 10.10 16.31 -1.76
CA ALA A 322 11.00 17.29 -2.38
C ALA A 322 11.51 18.35 -1.38
N ARG A 323 10.64 18.83 -0.47
CA ARG A 323 11.05 19.72 0.62
C ARG A 323 11.94 19.01 1.63
N ALA A 324 11.64 17.77 1.99
CA ALA A 324 12.44 17.00 2.93
C ALA A 324 13.86 16.73 2.40
N TRP A 325 14.01 16.35 1.13
CA TRP A 325 15.31 16.23 0.46
C TRP A 325 16.09 17.54 0.46
N ALA A 326 15.41 18.66 0.15
CA ALA A 326 16.04 19.98 0.19
C ALA A 326 16.51 20.36 1.61
N ARG A 327 15.71 20.10 2.65
CA ARG A 327 16.12 20.33 4.05
C ARG A 327 17.29 19.46 4.46
N ALA A 328 17.33 18.20 4.02
CA ALA A 328 18.42 17.27 4.33
C ALA A 328 19.73 17.59 3.59
N GLY A 329 19.71 18.46 2.56
CA GLY A 329 20.89 18.76 1.75
C GLY A 329 21.36 17.60 0.87
N VAL A 330 20.54 16.56 0.68
CA VAL A 330 20.88 15.35 -0.08
C VAL A 330 20.17 15.35 -1.43
N ASP A 331 20.90 15.08 -2.51
CA ASP A 331 20.31 14.93 -3.85
C ASP A 331 19.84 13.48 -4.08
N PRO A 332 18.53 13.20 -4.02
CA PRO A 332 18.02 11.83 -4.16
C PRO A 332 18.31 11.23 -5.53
N ARG A 333 18.59 12.04 -6.56
CA ARG A 333 18.88 11.56 -7.91
C ARG A 333 20.20 10.81 -8.00
N LYS A 334 21.02 10.82 -6.96
CA LYS A 334 22.28 10.06 -6.89
C LYS A 334 22.13 8.73 -6.14
N LEU A 335 21.02 8.53 -5.43
CA LEU A 335 20.81 7.40 -4.53
C LEU A 335 19.98 6.29 -5.19
N HIS A 336 20.37 5.03 -4.98
CA HIS A 336 19.56 3.83 -5.26
C HIS A 336 18.86 3.79 -6.63
N ASN A 337 19.54 4.21 -7.72
CA ASN A 337 18.95 4.26 -9.06
C ASN A 337 19.36 3.10 -9.98
N ARG A 338 20.31 2.26 -9.55
CA ARG A 338 20.70 1.04 -10.26
C ARG A 338 19.91 -0.13 -9.69
N ALA A 339 19.64 -1.15 -10.52
CA ALA A 339 19.11 -2.41 -10.02
C ALA A 339 20.07 -2.95 -8.95
N ALA A 340 19.52 -3.58 -7.91
CA ALA A 340 20.35 -4.29 -6.96
C ALA A 340 21.16 -5.38 -7.69
N ALA A 341 22.41 -5.59 -7.27
CA ALA A 341 23.15 -6.76 -7.70
C ALA A 341 22.33 -8.01 -7.29
N ALA A 342 22.20 -8.95 -8.24
CA ALA A 342 21.42 -10.17 -8.07
C ALA A 342 22.03 -11.11 -7.03
#